data_AF-E2S9X4-F1
#
_entry.id   AF-E2S9X4-F1
#
_cell.length_a   1.000
_cell.length_b   1.000
_cell.length_c   1.000
_cell.angle_alpha   90.00
_cell.angle_beta   90.00
_cell.angle_gamma   90.00
#
_symmetry.space_group_name_H-M   'P 1'
#
loop_
_entity.id
_entity.type
_entity.pdbx_description
1 polymer ?
#
loop_
_entity_poly.entity_id
_entity_poly.type
_entity_poly.pdbx_seq_one_letter_code
_entity_poly.pdbx_strand_id
1 'polypeptide(L)'
;MFLWLCQLRRAPYSYDLIDNFGVRSPRRPDPSLTDLAVGQKVMRVFVLTAFEPGRSITIAPRPGTASRMFGDLSSSYETYVDDAGRTRLVGVLDVPRGSRPGNGVFQHAVAWGDLVMMRKQLRTLARLAAST
;
A
#
# COMPACT_ATOMS: atom_id res chain seq x y z
N MET A 1 -9.05 -7.92 -9.29
CA MET A 1 -8.06 -6.95 -8.78
C MET A 1 -8.29 -6.56 -7.32
N PHE A 2 -9.48 -6.08 -6.94
CA PHE A 2 -9.72 -5.57 -5.57
C PHE A 2 -9.43 -6.61 -4.47
N LEU A 3 -9.77 -7.88 -4.70
CA LEU A 3 -9.40 -8.98 -3.81
C LEU A 3 -7.88 -9.06 -3.55
N TRP A 4 -7.06 -8.84 -4.58
CA TRP A 4 -5.60 -8.80 -4.46
C TRP A 4 -5.13 -7.56 -3.70
N LEU A 5 -5.79 -6.42 -3.87
CA LEU A 5 -5.52 -5.21 -3.09
C LEU A 5 -5.76 -5.45 -1.58
N CYS A 6 -6.81 -6.19 -1.23
CA CYS A 6 -7.11 -6.54 0.16
C CYS A 6 -6.02 -7.41 0.82
N GLN A 7 -5.22 -8.14 0.03
CA GLN A 7 -4.12 -8.96 0.56
C GLN A 7 -3.01 -8.12 1.21
N LEU A 8 -2.96 -6.80 0.95
CA LEU A 8 -2.06 -5.88 1.64
C LEU A 8 -2.27 -5.88 3.17
N ARG A 9 -3.45 -6.27 3.65
CA ARG A 9 -3.71 -6.52 5.08
C ARG A 9 -2.74 -7.55 5.66
N ARG A 10 -2.37 -8.57 4.88
CA ARG A 10 -1.55 -9.71 5.32
C ARG A 10 -0.06 -9.50 5.08
N ALA A 11 0.31 -8.96 3.92
CA ALA A 11 1.72 -8.78 3.55
C ALA A 11 1.92 -7.61 2.56
N PRO A 12 3.06 -6.92 2.59
CA PRO A 12 3.47 -6.05 1.50
C PRO A 12 3.92 -6.88 0.29
N TYR A 13 3.62 -6.42 -0.93
CA TYR A 13 3.90 -7.17 -2.18
C TYR A 13 5.05 -6.55 -2.99
N SER A 14 5.89 -5.74 -2.35
CA SER A 14 7.01 -5.07 -3.01
C SER A 14 8.28 -5.92 -2.95
N TYR A 15 9.00 -5.97 -1.84
CA TYR A 15 10.30 -6.63 -1.68
C TYR A 15 10.30 -7.53 -0.45
N ASP A 16 9.77 -8.76 -0.57
CA ASP A 16 9.62 -9.72 0.55
C ASP A 16 10.84 -9.77 1.49
N LEU A 17 12.07 -9.69 0.97
CA LEU A 17 13.31 -9.68 1.76
C LEU A 17 13.47 -8.46 2.68
N ILE A 18 13.03 -7.28 2.21
CA ILE A 18 13.20 -5.98 2.88
C ILE A 18 11.95 -5.62 3.67
N ASP A 19 10.76 -5.75 3.07
CA ASP A 19 9.50 -5.28 3.65
C ASP A 19 8.72 -6.36 4.42
N ASN A 20 9.01 -7.64 4.15
CA ASN A 20 8.35 -8.77 4.81
C ASN A 20 9.33 -9.67 5.60
N PHE A 21 10.54 -9.19 5.87
CA PHE A 21 11.63 -9.92 6.55
C PHE A 21 11.90 -11.33 5.96
N GLY A 22 11.90 -11.43 4.63
CA GLY A 22 12.15 -12.69 3.91
C GLY A 22 10.94 -13.62 3.82
N VAL A 23 9.83 -13.29 4.48
CA VAL A 23 8.59 -14.09 4.36
C VAL A 23 8.00 -13.85 2.98
N ARG A 24 7.81 -14.92 2.21
CA ARG A 24 7.24 -14.82 0.87
C ARG A 24 5.78 -14.37 0.94
N SER A 25 5.43 -13.37 0.15
CA SER A 25 4.04 -12.92 0.02
C SER A 25 3.14 -14.00 -0.58
N PRO A 26 1.91 -14.20 -0.05
CA PRO A 26 0.96 -15.19 -0.54
C PRO A 26 0.71 -15.08 -2.04
N ARG A 27 0.67 -16.23 -2.73
CA ARG A 27 0.46 -16.31 -4.19
C ARG A 27 -0.92 -16.82 -4.58
N ARG A 28 -1.81 -16.97 -3.61
CA ARG A 28 -3.24 -17.19 -3.80
C ARG A 28 -3.98 -16.15 -2.96
N PRO A 29 -5.01 -15.51 -3.51
CA PRO A 29 -5.77 -14.54 -2.73
C PRO A 29 -6.62 -15.27 -1.70
N ASP A 30 -6.72 -14.68 -0.52
CA ASP A 30 -7.63 -15.12 0.55
C ASP A 30 -8.90 -14.24 0.53
N PRO A 31 -10.07 -14.80 0.14
CA PRO A 31 -11.33 -14.06 0.10
C PRO A 31 -11.75 -13.49 1.45
N SER A 32 -11.32 -14.08 2.59
CA SER A 32 -11.71 -13.56 3.90
C SER A 32 -11.04 -12.23 4.25
N LEU A 33 -10.08 -11.77 3.44
CA LEU A 33 -9.38 -10.50 3.67
C LEU A 33 -10.10 -9.29 3.06
N THR A 34 -11.23 -9.48 2.37
CA THR A 34 -12.01 -8.37 1.80
C THR A 34 -12.80 -7.57 2.84
N ASP A 35 -13.02 -8.14 4.02
CA ASP A 35 -13.64 -7.45 5.16
C ASP A 35 -12.61 -6.59 5.89
N LEU A 36 -12.44 -5.36 5.39
CA LEU A 36 -11.51 -4.37 5.95
C LEU A 36 -12.25 -3.36 6.81
N ALA A 37 -11.60 -2.92 7.88
CA ALA A 37 -12.10 -1.88 8.77
C ALA A 37 -11.00 -0.85 9.07
N VAL A 38 -11.40 0.42 9.15
CA VAL A 38 -10.51 1.52 9.54
C VAL A 38 -9.89 1.20 10.90
N GLY A 39 -8.60 1.50 11.06
CA GLY A 39 -7.81 1.16 12.25
C GLY A 39 -7.09 -0.20 12.17
N GLN A 40 -7.39 -1.03 11.18
CA GLN A 40 -6.68 -2.30 10.98
C GLN A 40 -5.24 -2.09 10.52
N LYS A 41 -4.34 -2.99 10.96
CA LYS A 41 -2.95 -3.02 10.52
C LYS A 41 -2.88 -3.52 9.07
N VAL A 42 -2.12 -2.82 8.25
CA VAL A 42 -1.88 -3.15 6.83
C VAL A 42 -0.38 -3.09 6.59
N MET A 43 0.16 -4.05 5.84
CA MET A 43 1.59 -4.15 5.53
C MET A 43 2.50 -3.96 6.76
N ARG A 44 2.06 -4.45 7.93
CA ARG A 44 2.76 -4.47 9.24
C ARG A 44 2.99 -3.11 9.90
N VAL A 45 3.36 -2.09 9.14
CA VAL A 45 3.78 -0.77 9.66
C VAL A 45 2.77 0.34 9.38
N PHE A 46 1.73 0.07 8.59
CA PHE A 46 0.66 1.02 8.27
C PHE A 46 -0.65 0.65 8.99
N VAL A 47 -1.55 1.63 9.03
CA VAL A 47 -2.93 1.49 9.46
C VAL A 47 -3.85 1.91 8.32
N LEU A 48 -4.97 1.21 8.15
CA LEU A 48 -6.03 1.59 7.24
C LEU A 48 -6.76 2.84 7.78
N THR A 49 -6.79 3.92 7.01
CA THR A 49 -7.42 5.20 7.39
C THR A 49 -8.71 5.46 6.63
N ALA A 50 -8.84 4.94 5.41
CA ALA A 50 -10.09 4.95 4.65
C ALA A 50 -10.26 3.66 3.86
N PHE A 51 -11.51 3.25 3.65
CA PHE A 51 -11.86 2.04 2.92
C PHE A 51 -13.17 2.23 2.17
N GLU A 52 -13.14 1.93 0.88
CA GLU A 52 -14.33 1.85 0.04
C GLU A 52 -14.39 0.45 -0.60
N PRO A 53 -15.32 -0.41 -0.15
CA PRO A 53 -15.45 -1.77 -0.67
C PRO A 53 -15.56 -1.81 -2.20
N GLY A 54 -14.75 -2.65 -2.82
CA GLY A 54 -14.69 -2.80 -4.28
C GLY A 54 -13.90 -1.72 -5.01
N ARG A 55 -13.47 -0.64 -4.34
CA ARG A 55 -12.86 0.52 -5.01
C ARG A 55 -11.51 0.96 -4.46
N SER A 56 -11.40 1.25 -3.17
CA SER A 56 -10.20 1.92 -2.63
C SER A 56 -9.82 1.52 -1.22
N ILE A 57 -8.53 1.63 -0.91
CA ILE A 57 -7.99 1.65 0.45
C ILE A 57 -7.02 2.82 0.59
N THR A 58 -7.05 3.50 1.73
CA THR A 58 -6.05 4.51 2.10
C THR A 58 -5.38 4.08 3.38
N ILE A 59 -4.06 4.24 3.44
CA ILE A 59 -3.23 3.85 4.57
C ILE A 59 -2.31 4.99 4.98
N ALA A 60 -1.97 5.00 6.27
CA ALA A 60 -0.97 5.91 6.84
C ALA A 60 -0.02 5.16 7.78
N PRO A 61 1.22 5.62 7.99
CA PRO A 61 2.14 5.03 8.95
C PRO A 61 1.51 4.97 10.34
N ARG A 62 1.72 3.87 11.05
CA ARG A 62 1.24 3.78 12.44
C ARG A 62 1.95 4.81 13.34
N PRO A 63 1.25 5.38 14.33
CA PRO A 63 1.90 6.18 15.36
C PRO A 63 3.06 5.42 16.01
N GLY A 64 4.19 6.10 16.19
CA GLY A 64 5.39 5.54 16.82
C GLY A 64 6.55 5.43 15.82
N THR A 65 7.20 4.25 15.76
CA THR A 65 8.40 4.06 14.93
C THR A 65 8.12 4.27 13.44
N ALA A 66 6.97 3.83 12.95
CA ALA A 66 6.62 3.96 11.54
C ALA A 66 6.41 5.44 11.16
N SER A 67 5.60 6.21 11.88
CA SER A 67 5.44 7.65 11.60
C SER A 67 6.72 8.48 11.82
N ARG A 68 7.67 8.02 12.66
CA ARG A 68 9.00 8.65 12.78
C ARG A 68 9.89 8.37 11.56
N MET A 69 9.80 7.17 10.99
CA MET A 69 10.58 6.74 9.83
C MET A 69 10.01 7.28 8.52
N PHE A 70 8.70 7.11 8.31
CA PHE A 70 7.99 7.47 7.08
C PHE A 70 7.52 8.94 7.07
N GLY A 71 7.50 9.59 8.23
CA GLY A 71 6.89 10.91 8.37
C GLY A 71 5.37 10.83 8.28
N ASP A 72 4.76 11.97 7.94
CA ASP A 72 3.32 12.14 7.86
C ASP A 72 2.79 11.88 6.44
N LEU A 73 3.17 10.75 5.84
CA LEU A 73 2.70 10.40 4.49
C LEU A 73 1.40 9.60 4.54
N SER A 74 0.63 9.65 3.46
CA SER A 74 -0.48 8.72 3.24
C SER A 74 -0.41 8.13 1.84
N SER A 75 -0.85 6.88 1.71
CA SER A 75 -0.89 6.19 0.43
C SER A 75 -2.31 5.70 0.15
N SER A 76 -2.84 6.03 -1.02
CA SER A 76 -4.14 5.55 -1.49
C SER A 76 -3.96 4.60 -2.66
N TYR A 77 -4.70 3.50 -2.65
CA TYR A 77 -4.74 2.53 -3.73
C TYR A 77 -6.16 2.39 -4.22
N GLU A 78 -6.34 2.54 -5.54
CA GLU A 78 -7.66 2.58 -6.15
C GLU A 78 -7.72 1.66 -7.37
N THR A 79 -8.82 0.94 -7.49
CA THR A 79 -9.13 0.12 -8.65
C THR A 79 -10.20 0.77 -9.52
N TYR A 80 -9.90 0.90 -10.81
CA TYR A 80 -10.81 1.41 -11.82
C TYR A 80 -11.05 0.32 -12.87
N VAL A 81 -12.28 0.22 -13.36
CA VAL A 81 -12.61 -0.62 -14.52
C VAL A 81 -12.96 0.31 -15.66
N ASP A 82 -12.32 0.12 -16.82
CA ASP A 82 -12.65 0.89 -18.02
C ASP A 82 -13.82 0.28 -18.80
N ASP A 83 -14.33 1.00 -19.79
CA ASP A 83 -15.48 0.56 -20.61
C ASP A 83 -15.20 -0.74 -21.39
N ALA A 84 -13.93 -1.09 -21.58
CA ALA A 84 -13.50 -2.35 -22.21
C ALA A 84 -13.36 -3.50 -21.18
N GLY A 85 -13.75 -3.29 -19.92
CA GLY A 85 -13.65 -4.27 -18.84
C GLY A 85 -12.24 -4.47 -18.28
N ARG A 86 -11.25 -3.66 -18.70
CA ARG A 86 -9.87 -3.76 -18.20
C ARG A 86 -9.78 -3.08 -16.85
N THR A 87 -9.06 -3.71 -15.92
CA THR A 87 -8.83 -3.12 -14.60
C THR A 87 -7.51 -2.35 -14.56
N ARG A 88 -7.56 -1.12 -14.05
CA ARG A 88 -6.41 -0.29 -13.73
C ARG A 88 -6.27 -0.16 -12.21
N LEU A 89 -5.08 -0.43 -11.69
CA LEU A 89 -4.73 -0.19 -10.29
C LEU A 89 -3.85 1.05 -10.21
N VAL A 90 -4.27 2.03 -9.43
CA VAL A 90 -3.57 3.31 -9.23
C VAL A 90 -3.12 3.40 -7.78
N GLY A 91 -1.87 3.82 -7.57
CA GLY A 91 -1.35 4.18 -6.25
C GLY A 91 -1.01 5.67 -6.23
N VAL A 92 -1.46 6.38 -5.21
CA VAL A 92 -1.18 7.79 -4.94
C VAL A 92 -0.43 7.87 -3.62
N LEU A 93 0.64 8.66 -3.60
CA LEU A 93 1.40 8.95 -2.39
C LEU A 93 1.26 10.45 -2.10
N ASP A 94 0.60 10.77 -1.00
CA ASP A 94 0.44 12.13 -0.52
C ASP A 94 1.50 12.41 0.54
N VAL A 95 2.31 13.44 0.28
CA VAL A 95 3.39 13.86 1.16
C VAL A 95 3.15 15.31 1.54
N PRO A 96 2.68 15.60 2.77
CA PRO A 96 2.51 16.95 3.26
C PRO A 96 3.83 17.70 3.19
N ARG A 97 3.77 18.93 2.66
CA ARG A 97 4.93 19.83 2.63
C ARG A 97 5.21 20.32 4.06
N GLY A 98 6.24 19.77 4.67
CA GLY A 98 6.86 20.31 5.89
C GLY A 98 6.09 20.01 7.17
N SER A 99 6.67 19.17 8.02
CA SER A 99 6.27 19.07 9.43
C SER A 99 7.46 19.14 10.40
N ARG A 100 8.71 19.20 9.91
CA ARG A 100 9.91 19.43 10.74
C ARG A 100 10.95 20.33 10.03
N PRO A 101 11.40 21.45 10.63
CA PRO A 101 12.53 22.22 10.11
C PRO A 101 13.78 21.33 10.02
N GLY A 102 14.46 21.33 8.88
CA GLY A 102 15.70 20.56 8.64
C GLY A 102 15.54 19.13 8.09
N ASN A 103 14.32 18.58 8.01
CA ASN A 103 14.09 17.18 7.64
C ASN A 103 13.52 16.96 6.22
N GLY A 104 13.43 18.02 5.41
CA GLY A 104 12.79 17.98 4.09
C GLY A 104 13.47 17.04 3.10
N VAL A 105 14.81 17.03 3.06
CA VAL A 105 15.57 16.14 2.15
C VAL A 105 15.35 14.67 2.51
N PHE A 106 15.39 14.33 3.80
CA PHE A 106 15.14 12.97 4.25
C PHE A 106 13.70 12.52 3.94
N GLN A 107 12.70 13.38 4.19
CA GLN A 107 11.30 13.10 3.85
C GLN A 107 11.11 12.89 2.34
N HIS A 108 11.79 13.68 1.50
CA HIS A 108 11.79 13.47 0.05
C HIS A 108 12.45 12.15 -0.35
N ALA A 109 13.58 11.78 0.27
CA ALA A 109 14.24 10.50 0.00
C ALA A 109 13.35 9.30 0.37
N VAL A 110 12.68 9.37 1.52
CA VAL A 110 11.69 8.37 1.96
C VAL A 110 10.52 8.29 0.97
N ALA A 111 9.95 9.42 0.56
CA ALA A 111 8.86 9.44 -0.41
C ALA A 111 9.27 8.80 -1.76
N TRP A 112 10.49 9.08 -2.24
CA TRP A 112 11.02 8.43 -3.45
C TRP A 112 11.19 6.92 -3.27
N GLY A 113 11.69 6.48 -2.10
CA GLY A 113 11.78 5.07 -1.75
C GLY A 113 10.41 4.39 -1.80
N ASP A 114 9.41 5.00 -1.17
CA ASP A 114 8.04 4.51 -1.16
C ASP A 114 7.42 4.48 -2.56
N LEU A 115 7.68 5.45 -3.43
CA LEU A 115 7.22 5.42 -4.82
C LEU A 115 7.81 4.24 -5.60
N VAL A 116 9.09 3.94 -5.43
CA VAL A 116 9.75 2.79 -6.08
C VAL A 116 9.16 1.47 -5.57
N MET A 117 8.98 1.34 -4.25
CA MET A 117 8.36 0.17 -3.63
C MET A 117 6.90 0.02 -4.07
N MET A 118 6.12 1.10 -4.04
CA MET A 118 4.73 1.14 -4.48
C MET A 118 4.61 0.72 -5.94
N ARG A 119 5.46 1.23 -6.84
CA ARG A 119 5.49 0.81 -8.25
C ARG A 119 5.70 -0.69 -8.39
N LYS A 120 6.62 -1.27 -7.61
CA LYS A 120 6.84 -2.73 -7.62
C LYS A 120 5.62 -3.48 -7.09
N GLN A 121 5.07 -3.05 -5.97
CA GLN A 121 3.86 -3.63 -5.39
C GLN A 121 2.70 -3.65 -6.38
N LEU A 122 2.40 -2.51 -7.03
CA LEU A 122 1.35 -2.40 -8.03
C LEU A 122 1.54 -3.41 -9.18
N ARG A 123 2.77 -3.56 -9.67
CA ARG A 123 3.09 -4.52 -10.74
C ARG A 123 2.97 -5.97 -10.28
N THR A 124 3.40 -6.28 -9.05
CA THR A 124 3.24 -7.62 -8.47
C THR A 124 1.76 -7.98 -8.34
N LEU A 125 0.95 -7.09 -7.77
CA LEU A 125 -0.49 -7.29 -7.62
C LEU A 125 -1.18 -7.44 -8.98
N ALA A 126 -0.82 -6.62 -9.97
CA ALA A 126 -1.37 -6.73 -11.32
C ALA A 126 -1.05 -8.07 -11.98
N ARG A 127 0.20 -8.56 -11.85
CA ARG A 127 0.57 -9.88 -12.38
C ARG A 127 -0.19 -11.02 -11.71
N LEU A 128 -0.33 -10.95 -10.38
CA LEU A 128 -1.06 -11.96 -9.60
C LEU A 128 -2.56 -11.96 -9.95
N ALA A 129 -3.14 -10.78 -10.15
CA ALA A 129 -4.51 -10.63 -10.59
C ALA A 129 -4.75 -11.15 -12.02
N ALA A 130 -3.76 -11.04 -12.92
CA ALA A 130 -3.85 -11.57 -14.28
C ALA A 130 -3.62 -13.09 -14.36
N SER A 131 -2.99 -13.69 -13.34
CA SER A 131 -2.70 -15.13 -13.28
C SER A 131 -3.67 -15.93 -12.41
N THR A 132 -4.76 -15.30 -11.94
CA THR A 132 -5.83 -15.93 -11.15
C THR A 132 -7.13 -15.82 -11.92
#